data_AF-A0A7W4UGI4-F1
#
_entry.id   AF-A0A7W4UGI4-F1
#
_cell.length_a   1.000
_cell.length_b   1.000
_cell.length_c   1.000
_cell.angle_alpha   90.00
_cell.angle_beta   90.00
_cell.angle_gamma   90.00
#
_symmetry.space_group_name_H-M   'P 1'
#
loop_
_entity.id
_entity.type
_entity.pdbx_description
1 polymer ?
#
loop_
_entity_poly.entity_id
_entity_poly.type
_entity_poly.pdbx_seq_one_letter_code
_entity_poly.pdbx_strand_id
1 'polypeptide(L)'
;MTLVTQDEFVPFEGEKYAMRTFRLHSLPWPTDALEAVGSADVRLRVTLSYFVEPSPSRRGWRQRYSYASHGLRFEIKNPTETPDEFIRRVGRAAADDEAGGAPTSSGSERWLVGSGQRNVGSLHQDIWEGSGQELAASGYVAVYPVGGWWKRNLRRDRLDLPVRYSLLISLATPIQGVDLYTPIATELRVPIVNEVVVT
;
A
#
# COMPACT_ATOMS: atom_id res chain seq x y z
N MET A 1 -2.40 -1.05 17.14
CA MET A 1 -2.42 -2.43 16.61
C MET A 1 -1.63 -2.52 15.31
N THR A 2 -1.35 -3.72 14.81
CA THR A 2 -0.72 -3.92 13.49
C THR A 2 -1.34 -5.10 12.76
N LEU A 3 -1.74 -4.89 11.50
CA LEU A 3 -2.08 -5.92 10.54
C LEU A 3 -0.87 -6.27 9.69
N VAL A 4 -0.70 -7.56 9.40
CA VAL A 4 0.37 -8.07 8.55
C VAL A 4 -0.25 -9.01 7.53
N THR A 5 0.05 -8.76 6.25
CA THR A 5 -0.35 -9.66 5.15
C THR A 5 0.83 -9.93 4.24
N GLN A 6 0.85 -11.13 3.66
CA GLN A 6 1.78 -11.55 2.62
C GLN A 6 0.95 -12.01 1.43
N ASP A 7 1.35 -11.57 0.24
CA ASP A 7 0.62 -11.86 -0.98
C ASP A 7 1.55 -11.80 -2.19
N GLU A 8 1.08 -12.34 -3.31
CA GLU A 8 1.79 -12.36 -4.57
C GLU A 8 0.87 -12.19 -5.77
N PHE A 9 1.40 -11.62 -6.85
CA PHE A 9 0.66 -11.46 -8.10
C PHE A 9 1.57 -11.41 -9.29
N VAL A 10 1.04 -11.68 -10.48
CA VAL A 10 1.76 -11.51 -11.76
C VAL A 10 1.49 -10.10 -12.28
N PRO A 11 2.49 -9.19 -12.30
CA PRO A 11 2.27 -7.77 -12.57
C PRO A 11 2.20 -7.41 -14.05
N PHE A 12 2.73 -8.24 -14.95
CA PHE A 12 2.89 -7.94 -16.37
C PHE A 12 2.17 -8.95 -17.24
N GLU A 13 1.55 -8.48 -18.32
CA GLU A 13 0.95 -9.34 -19.34
C GLU A 13 1.25 -8.88 -20.76
N GLY A 14 1.28 -9.83 -21.70
CA GLY A 14 1.47 -9.59 -23.13
C GLY A 14 2.87 -9.12 -23.54
N GLU A 15 3.05 -8.91 -24.84
CA GLU A 15 4.37 -8.57 -25.42
C GLU A 15 4.90 -7.19 -24.99
N LYS A 16 4.00 -6.29 -24.60
CA LYS A 16 4.33 -4.93 -24.17
C LYS A 16 4.49 -4.80 -22.64
N TYR A 17 4.44 -5.91 -21.89
CA TYR A 17 4.52 -5.92 -20.42
C TYR A 17 3.51 -4.94 -19.81
N ALA A 18 2.25 -5.05 -20.23
CA ALA A 18 1.18 -4.18 -19.76
C ALA A 18 0.93 -4.44 -18.26
N MET A 19 0.78 -3.36 -17.49
CA MET A 19 0.57 -3.41 -16.04
C MET A 19 -0.92 -3.35 -15.74
N ARG A 20 -1.61 -4.47 -15.96
CA ARG A 20 -3.08 -4.54 -15.83
C ARG A 20 -3.53 -5.18 -14.52
N THR A 21 -2.57 -5.67 -13.74
CA THR A 21 -2.81 -6.34 -12.46
C THR A 21 -2.22 -5.52 -11.32
N PHE A 22 -3.00 -5.39 -10.25
CA PHE A 22 -2.58 -4.87 -8.95
C PHE A 22 -3.34 -5.62 -7.84
N ARG A 23 -2.99 -5.36 -6.59
CA ARG A 23 -3.66 -5.94 -5.43
C ARG A 23 -4.41 -4.86 -4.66
N LEU A 24 -5.67 -5.14 -4.36
CA LEU A 24 -6.53 -4.28 -3.56
C LEU A 24 -6.82 -5.00 -2.24
N HIS A 25 -6.29 -4.46 -1.14
CA HIS A 25 -6.54 -4.96 0.21
C HIS A 25 -7.69 -4.18 0.82
N SER A 26 -8.77 -4.88 1.14
CA SER A 26 -9.80 -4.35 2.03
C SER A 26 -9.26 -4.35 3.45
N LEU A 27 -9.42 -3.23 4.13
CA LEU A 27 -8.97 -3.05 5.48
C LEU A 27 -10.17 -3.29 6.41
N PRO A 28 -10.06 -4.21 7.37
CA PRO A 28 -11.14 -4.53 8.32
C PRO A 28 -11.23 -3.44 9.38
N TRP A 29 -11.53 -2.20 8.97
CA TRP A 29 -11.56 -1.06 9.88
C TRP A 29 -12.78 -1.11 10.78
N PRO A 30 -12.61 -0.95 12.11
CA PRO A 30 -13.73 -0.92 13.02
C PRO A 30 -14.35 0.47 12.96
N THR A 31 -15.23 0.67 11.98
CA THR A 31 -15.83 1.98 11.65
C THR A 31 -16.38 2.66 12.90
N ASP A 32 -17.23 1.99 13.68
CA ASP A 32 -17.82 2.56 14.89
C ASP A 32 -16.75 3.00 15.92
N ALA A 33 -15.70 2.20 16.10
CA ALA A 33 -14.63 2.51 17.04
C ALA A 33 -13.74 3.67 16.56
N LEU A 34 -13.48 3.75 15.25
CA LEU A 34 -12.77 4.86 14.63
C LEU A 34 -13.59 6.15 14.64
N GLU A 35 -14.89 6.08 14.38
CA GLU A 35 -15.78 7.24 14.47
C GLU A 35 -15.89 7.77 15.91
N ALA A 36 -15.83 6.89 16.91
CA ALA A 36 -15.79 7.26 18.32
C ALA A 36 -14.49 8.01 18.72
N VAL A 37 -13.39 7.82 17.99
CA VAL A 37 -12.15 8.64 18.15
C VAL A 37 -12.40 10.10 17.72
N GLY A 38 -13.40 10.33 16.87
CA GLY A 38 -13.84 11.66 16.45
C GLY A 38 -12.75 12.45 15.72
N SER A 39 -12.60 13.72 16.09
CA SER A 39 -11.63 14.65 15.50
C SER A 39 -10.20 14.50 16.02
N ALA A 40 -9.92 13.50 16.87
CA ALA A 40 -8.56 13.27 17.32
C ALA A 40 -7.70 12.63 16.22
N ASP A 41 -6.41 12.96 16.23
CA ASP A 41 -5.48 12.50 15.21
C ASP A 41 -5.23 11.00 15.32
N VAL A 42 -5.56 10.29 14.24
CA VAL A 42 -5.24 8.89 14.03
C VAL A 42 -4.08 8.81 13.06
N ARG A 43 -3.11 7.95 13.39
CA ARG A 43 -1.95 7.69 12.56
C ARG A 43 -1.99 6.29 12.01
N LEU A 44 -1.91 6.19 10.69
CA LEU A 44 -1.80 4.94 9.96
C LEU A 44 -0.42 4.84 9.33
N ARG A 45 0.43 3.95 9.83
CA ARG A 45 1.72 3.65 9.22
C ARG A 45 1.58 2.48 8.27
N VAL A 46 1.88 2.71 6.99
CA VAL A 46 1.93 1.67 5.96
C VAL A 46 3.38 1.37 5.62
N THR A 47 3.74 0.09 5.70
CA THR A 47 5.06 -0.40 5.30
C THR A 47 4.89 -1.52 4.27
N LEU A 48 5.41 -1.28 3.07
CA LEU A 48 5.48 -2.25 1.99
C LEU A 48 6.92 -2.75 1.86
N SER A 49 7.11 -4.06 1.98
CA SER A 49 8.41 -4.71 1.78
C SER A 49 8.32 -5.70 0.63
N TYR A 50 9.28 -5.67 -0.28
CA TYR A 50 9.36 -6.61 -1.40
C TYR A 50 10.80 -6.84 -1.83
N PHE A 51 11.08 -7.99 -2.45
CA PHE A 51 12.42 -8.30 -2.92
C PHE A 51 12.68 -7.66 -4.28
N VAL A 52 13.67 -6.77 -4.32
CA VAL A 52 14.23 -6.29 -5.58
C VAL A 52 15.20 -7.35 -6.09
N GLU A 53 14.81 -8.06 -7.14
CA GLU A 53 15.72 -8.96 -7.87
C GLU A 53 16.96 -8.17 -8.32
N PRO A 54 18.20 -8.69 -8.20
CA PRO A 54 19.42 -7.98 -8.61
C PRO A 54 19.67 -7.99 -10.13
N SER A 55 20.20 -6.88 -10.67
CA SER A 55 20.58 -6.79 -12.08
C SER A 55 22.01 -7.27 -12.29
N PRO A 56 22.27 -8.23 -13.19
CA PRO A 56 23.64 -8.62 -13.53
C PRO A 56 24.38 -7.62 -14.44
N SER A 57 23.71 -6.57 -14.96
CA SER A 57 24.29 -5.66 -15.97
C SER A 57 24.73 -4.30 -15.40
N ARG A 58 26.00 -3.93 -15.61
CA ARG A 58 26.68 -2.71 -15.10
C ARG A 58 26.38 -1.39 -15.84
N ARG A 59 25.55 -1.37 -16.88
CA ARG A 59 25.45 -0.19 -17.76
C ARG A 59 24.23 0.67 -17.44
N GLY A 60 24.50 1.88 -16.93
CA GLY A 60 23.52 2.88 -16.54
C GLY A 60 22.51 3.16 -17.64
N TRP A 61 21.27 2.77 -17.38
CA TRP A 61 20.12 3.07 -18.21
C TRP A 61 19.83 4.57 -18.11
N ARG A 62 20.15 5.29 -19.18
CA ARG A 62 19.82 6.71 -19.34
C ARG A 62 18.32 6.85 -19.53
N GLN A 63 17.60 7.06 -18.43
CA GLN A 63 16.50 8.00 -18.22
C GLN A 63 16.18 8.01 -16.72
N ARG A 64 17.05 8.64 -15.92
CA ARG A 64 16.89 8.95 -14.47
C ARG A 64 16.19 7.87 -13.60
N TYR A 65 16.85 6.70 -13.47
CA TYR A 65 16.73 5.69 -12.40
C TYR A 65 15.90 4.40 -12.63
N SER A 66 16.14 3.66 -13.72
CA SER A 66 15.84 2.21 -13.68
C SER A 66 16.92 1.43 -12.93
N TYR A 67 16.55 0.95 -11.74
CA TYR A 67 16.44 -0.48 -11.45
C TYR A 67 15.72 -0.65 -10.09
N ALA A 68 14.47 -1.08 -10.12
CA ALA A 68 13.78 -1.58 -8.93
C ALA A 68 12.92 -2.78 -9.35
N SER A 69 13.54 -3.78 -10.04
CA SER A 69 12.87 -4.99 -10.53
C SER A 69 11.52 -4.70 -11.24
N HIS A 70 10.39 -4.91 -10.57
CA HIS A 70 9.01 -4.60 -11.00
C HIS A 70 8.42 -3.32 -10.37
N GLY A 71 9.07 -2.76 -9.35
CA GLY A 71 8.81 -1.44 -8.77
C GLY A 71 7.43 -1.35 -8.12
N LEU A 72 7.24 -1.96 -6.95
CA LEU A 72 5.96 -1.85 -6.26
C LEU A 72 5.80 -0.47 -5.63
N ARG A 73 4.55 -0.03 -5.55
CA ARG A 73 4.07 1.16 -4.85
C ARG A 73 2.85 0.77 -4.04
N PHE A 74 2.50 1.61 -3.08
CA PHE A 74 1.20 1.55 -2.42
C PHE A 74 0.50 2.89 -2.46
N GLU A 75 -0.83 2.85 -2.36
CA GLU A 75 -1.69 4.00 -2.10
C GLU A 75 -2.87 3.59 -1.22
N ILE A 76 -3.41 4.54 -0.46
CA ILE A 76 -4.66 4.36 0.30
C ILE A 76 -5.79 5.07 -0.43
N LYS A 77 -7.00 4.52 -0.33
CA LYS A 77 -8.21 5.19 -0.77
C LYS A 77 -8.42 6.48 0.03
N ASN A 78 -8.71 7.59 -0.65
CA ASN A 78 -9.08 8.84 -0.01
C ASN A 78 -10.46 8.73 0.68
N PRO A 79 -10.72 9.49 1.75
CA PRO A 79 -12.02 9.45 2.44
C PRO A 79 -13.20 9.77 1.51
N THR A 80 -13.03 10.77 0.63
CA THR A 80 -14.10 11.33 -0.22
C THR A 80 -14.24 10.65 -1.58
N GLU A 81 -13.35 9.74 -1.95
CA GLU A 81 -13.42 9.05 -3.24
C GLU A 81 -14.19 7.72 -3.12
N THR A 82 -14.85 7.33 -4.21
CA THR A 82 -15.44 6.00 -4.36
C THR A 82 -14.37 4.95 -4.68
N PRO A 83 -14.64 3.64 -4.48
CA PRO A 83 -13.70 2.58 -4.86
C PRO A 83 -13.30 2.62 -6.34
N ASP A 84 -14.22 2.94 -7.24
CA ASP A 84 -13.93 3.02 -8.68
C ASP A 84 -13.04 4.23 -9.03
N GLU A 85 -13.24 5.37 -8.36
CA GLU A 85 -12.37 6.53 -8.48
C GLU A 85 -10.96 6.22 -7.96
N PHE A 86 -10.87 5.50 -6.84
CA PHE A 86 -9.59 5.04 -6.30
C PHE A 86 -8.83 4.17 -7.30
N ILE A 87 -9.50 3.17 -7.90
CA ILE A 87 -8.88 2.29 -8.90
C ILE A 87 -8.38 3.08 -10.11
N ARG A 88 -9.19 4.03 -10.62
CA ARG A 88 -8.77 4.91 -11.73
C ARG A 88 -7.58 5.78 -11.35
N ARG A 89 -7.56 6.33 -10.14
CA ARG A 89 -6.44 7.14 -9.62
C ARG A 89 -5.16 6.33 -9.51
N VAL A 90 -5.23 5.10 -8.99
CA VAL A 90 -4.09 4.18 -8.92
C VAL A 90 -3.55 3.87 -10.32
N GLY A 91 -4.43 3.58 -11.28
CA GLY A 91 -4.03 3.33 -12.67
C GLY A 91 -3.31 4.52 -13.30
N ARG A 92 -3.81 5.75 -13.05
CA ARG A 92 -3.14 6.98 -13.51
C ARG A 92 -1.80 7.19 -12.83
N ALA A 93 -1.71 7.01 -11.51
CA ALA A 93 -0.47 7.14 -10.76
C ALA A 93 0.61 6.17 -11.25
N ALA A 94 0.22 4.92 -11.56
CA ALA A 94 1.13 3.92 -12.11
C ALA A 94 1.69 4.33 -13.48
N ALA A 95 0.84 4.88 -14.36
CA ALA A 95 1.25 5.36 -15.68
C ALA A 95 2.15 6.62 -15.59
N ASP A 96 1.83 7.55 -14.70
CA ASP A 96 2.60 8.77 -14.49
C ASP A 96 4.01 8.45 -13.92
N ASP A 97 4.12 7.55 -12.92
CA ASP A 97 5.41 7.09 -12.36
C ASP A 97 6.23 6.35 -13.43
N GLU A 98 5.59 5.47 -14.23
CA GLU A 98 6.25 4.78 -15.33
C GLU A 98 6.88 5.76 -16.33
N ALA A 99 6.16 6.82 -16.69
CA ALA A 99 6.62 7.86 -17.61
C ALA A 99 7.71 8.77 -17.02
N GLY A 100 8.07 8.60 -15.75
CA GLY A 100 9.01 9.48 -15.04
C GLY A 100 8.41 10.85 -14.73
N GLY A 101 7.09 10.96 -14.69
CA GLY A 101 6.37 12.15 -14.26
C GLY A 101 6.57 12.43 -12.77
N ALA A 102 6.32 13.67 -12.37
CA ALA A 102 6.23 13.98 -10.94
C ALA A 102 5.03 13.23 -10.35
N PRO A 103 5.13 12.67 -9.14
CA PRO A 103 4.01 11.97 -8.52
C PRO A 103 2.80 12.90 -8.39
N THR A 104 1.71 12.55 -9.08
CA THR A 104 0.43 13.27 -9.07
C THR A 104 -0.52 12.64 -8.04
N SER A 105 -0.17 12.72 -6.75
CA SER A 105 -1.03 12.15 -5.71
C SER A 105 -2.06 13.18 -5.23
N SER A 106 -3.30 13.10 -5.73
CA SER A 106 -4.43 13.70 -4.99
C SER A 106 -4.58 12.93 -3.67
N GLY A 107 -4.22 13.57 -2.55
CA GLY A 107 -4.09 12.93 -1.23
C GLY A 107 -2.68 13.01 -0.64
N SER A 108 -1.71 13.63 -1.34
CA SER A 108 -0.32 13.77 -0.88
C SER A 108 -0.18 14.52 0.44
N GLU A 109 -1.14 15.39 0.77
CA GLU A 109 -1.09 16.24 1.95
C GLU A 109 -1.24 15.47 3.27
N ARG A 110 -1.82 14.27 3.22
CA ARG A 110 -2.02 13.42 4.42
C ARG A 110 -0.85 12.51 4.70
N TRP A 111 0.06 12.36 3.74
CA TRP A 111 1.25 11.54 3.84
C TRP A 111 2.41 12.38 4.37
N LEU A 112 3.04 11.94 5.45
CA LEU A 112 4.15 12.66 6.07
C LEU A 112 5.41 12.68 5.19
N VAL A 113 5.76 11.55 4.56
CA VAL A 113 6.95 11.41 3.70
C VAL A 113 6.60 11.71 2.24
N GLY A 114 5.46 11.20 1.80
CA GLY A 114 4.97 11.35 0.44
C GLY A 114 5.65 10.43 -0.58
N SER A 115 4.99 10.26 -1.72
CA SER A 115 5.42 9.37 -2.81
C SER A 115 6.76 9.77 -3.46
N GLY A 116 7.17 11.03 -3.34
CA GLY A 116 8.47 11.48 -3.85
C GLY A 116 9.68 10.94 -3.07
N GLN A 117 9.50 10.56 -1.80
CA GLN A 117 10.61 10.15 -0.93
C GLN A 117 10.40 8.77 -0.29
N ARG A 118 9.17 8.28 -0.15
CA ARG A 118 8.90 6.97 0.48
C ARG A 118 9.30 5.74 -0.34
N ASN A 119 9.49 5.92 -1.65
CA ASN A 119 9.63 4.84 -2.63
C ASN A 119 11.10 4.45 -2.91
N VAL A 120 11.98 4.57 -1.92
CA VAL A 120 13.42 4.31 -2.07
C VAL A 120 13.77 2.91 -1.54
N GLY A 121 14.46 2.11 -2.36
CA GLY A 121 14.87 0.76 -2.00
C GLY A 121 13.74 -0.27 -2.03
N SER A 122 13.88 -1.32 -1.22
CA SER A 122 12.97 -2.48 -1.12
C SER A 122 11.97 -2.38 0.03
N LEU A 123 12.06 -1.33 0.85
CA LEU A 123 11.20 -1.08 2.01
C LEU A 123 10.61 0.32 1.87
N HIS A 124 9.33 0.40 1.53
CA HIS A 124 8.62 1.67 1.38
C HIS A 124 7.77 1.88 2.62
N GLN A 125 7.89 3.03 3.25
CA GLN A 125 7.15 3.33 4.47
C GLN A 125 6.68 4.77 4.48
N ASP A 126 5.45 4.98 4.92
CA ASP A 126 4.88 6.31 5.11
C ASP A 126 3.85 6.32 6.24
N ILE A 127 3.56 7.51 6.75
CA ILE A 127 2.59 7.74 7.81
C ILE A 127 1.49 8.61 7.22
N TRP A 128 0.28 8.09 7.23
CA TRP A 128 -0.93 8.83 6.93
C TRP A 128 -1.52 9.37 8.23
N GLU A 129 -1.93 10.63 8.21
CA GLU A 129 -2.54 11.31 9.36
C GLU A 129 -3.91 11.90 8.98
N GLY A 130 -4.86 11.78 9.89
CA GLY A 130 -6.21 12.30 9.73
C GLY A 130 -7.10 11.92 10.91
N SER A 131 -8.36 12.31 10.83
CA SER A 131 -9.37 11.97 11.84
C SER A 131 -9.79 10.50 11.76
N GLY A 132 -10.41 10.00 12.84
CA GLY A 132 -10.98 8.65 12.87
C GLY A 132 -12.05 8.44 11.79
N GLN A 133 -12.89 9.45 11.53
CA GLN A 133 -13.91 9.41 10.47
C GLN A 133 -13.29 9.28 9.07
N GLU A 134 -12.25 10.06 8.79
CA GLU A 134 -11.56 9.99 7.51
C GLU A 134 -10.88 8.63 7.29
N LEU A 135 -10.29 8.07 8.34
CA LEU A 135 -9.69 6.74 8.26
C LEU A 135 -10.76 5.65 8.09
N ALA A 136 -11.89 5.74 8.79
CA ALA A 136 -13.00 4.81 8.65
C ALA A 136 -13.55 4.80 7.21
N ALA A 137 -13.61 5.97 6.56
CA ALA A 137 -13.95 6.07 5.14
C ALA A 137 -12.84 5.56 4.19
N SER A 138 -11.60 5.41 4.67
CA SER A 138 -10.42 4.97 3.92
C SER A 138 -10.17 3.47 4.07
N GLY A 139 -11.09 2.64 3.57
CA GLY A 139 -11.10 1.18 3.79
C GLY A 139 -10.28 0.32 2.81
N TYR A 140 -9.43 0.91 1.96
CA TYR A 140 -8.67 0.15 0.96
C TYR A 140 -7.23 0.63 0.80
N VAL A 141 -6.30 -0.31 0.67
CA VAL A 141 -4.92 -0.07 0.23
C VAL A 141 -4.67 -0.82 -1.07
N ALA A 142 -4.14 -0.13 -2.07
CA ALA A 142 -3.68 -0.73 -3.32
C ALA A 142 -2.17 -0.96 -3.29
N VAL A 143 -1.70 -2.09 -3.80
CA VAL A 143 -0.29 -2.38 -4.10
C VAL A 143 -0.16 -2.64 -5.60
N TYR A 144 0.65 -1.85 -6.30
CA TYR A 144 0.68 -1.84 -7.76
C TYR A 144 2.11 -1.69 -8.31
N PRO A 145 2.40 -2.25 -9.51
CA PRO A 145 3.71 -2.12 -10.16
C PRO A 145 3.80 -0.82 -10.97
N VAL A 146 5.03 -0.32 -11.15
CA VAL A 146 5.36 0.80 -12.06
C VAL A 146 6.38 0.41 -13.13
N GLY A 147 6.52 -0.90 -13.39
CA GLY A 147 7.26 -1.44 -14.53
C GLY A 147 8.69 -1.81 -14.20
N GLY A 148 9.48 -0.82 -13.77
CA GLY A 148 10.88 -1.04 -13.39
C GLY A 148 11.74 -1.63 -14.51
N TRP A 149 12.70 -2.49 -14.16
CA TRP A 149 13.58 -3.18 -15.12
C TRP A 149 12.90 -4.36 -15.81
N TRP A 150 11.97 -5.07 -15.15
CA TRP A 150 11.26 -6.20 -15.74
C TRP A 150 10.58 -5.79 -17.05
N LYS A 151 9.87 -4.66 -17.03
CA LYS A 151 9.22 -4.09 -18.22
C LYS A 151 10.22 -3.59 -19.27
N ARG A 152 11.33 -2.95 -18.87
CA ARG A 152 12.29 -2.32 -19.80
C ARG A 152 13.23 -3.30 -20.50
N ASN A 153 13.56 -4.42 -19.86
CA ASN A 153 14.47 -5.39 -20.45
C ASN A 153 13.77 -6.42 -21.35
N LEU A 154 12.43 -6.41 -21.39
CA LEU A 154 11.61 -7.25 -22.27
C LEU A 154 11.93 -8.76 -22.19
N ARG A 155 12.41 -9.20 -21.02
CA ARG A 155 12.81 -10.57 -20.73
C ARG A 155 11.60 -11.49 -20.55
N ARG A 156 11.34 -12.34 -21.54
CA ARG A 156 10.13 -13.20 -21.57
C ARG A 156 10.01 -14.11 -20.35
N ASP A 157 11.14 -14.49 -19.74
CA ASP A 157 11.20 -15.29 -18.51
C ASP A 157 10.63 -14.57 -17.27
N ARG A 158 10.19 -13.32 -17.39
CA ARG A 158 9.63 -12.50 -16.30
C ARG A 158 8.14 -12.22 -16.43
N LEU A 159 7.52 -12.56 -17.56
CA LEU A 159 6.09 -12.30 -17.79
C LEU A 159 5.22 -13.14 -16.84
N ASP A 160 5.55 -14.41 -16.66
CA ASP A 160 4.74 -15.36 -15.89
C ASP A 160 5.22 -15.53 -14.44
N LEU A 161 6.09 -14.63 -13.95
CA LEU A 161 6.62 -14.73 -12.59
C LEU A 161 5.78 -13.93 -11.59
N PRO A 162 5.31 -14.57 -10.51
CA PRO A 162 4.68 -13.85 -9.42
C PRO A 162 5.71 -13.03 -8.64
N VAL A 163 5.30 -11.84 -8.22
CA VAL A 163 6.08 -10.98 -7.33
C VAL A 163 5.47 -11.02 -5.94
N ARG A 164 6.31 -11.32 -4.94
CA ARG A 164 5.92 -11.44 -3.53
C ARG A 164 6.18 -10.14 -2.79
N TYR A 165 5.27 -9.78 -1.89
CA TYR A 165 5.44 -8.65 -0.99
C TYR A 165 4.85 -8.95 0.39
N SER A 166 5.24 -8.14 1.36
CA SER A 166 4.62 -8.07 2.68
C SER A 166 4.11 -6.66 2.89
N LEU A 167 2.87 -6.54 3.37
CA LEU A 167 2.24 -5.28 3.69
C LEU A 167 1.92 -5.27 5.19
N LEU A 168 2.49 -4.29 5.88
CA LEU A 168 2.26 -4.07 7.30
C LEU A 168 1.52 -2.75 7.45
N ILE A 169 0.44 -2.77 8.20
CA ILE A 169 -0.39 -1.59 8.46
C ILE A 169 -0.57 -1.45 9.96
N SER A 170 0.01 -0.40 10.52
CA SER A 170 -0.08 -0.12 11.95
C SER A 170 -0.98 1.07 12.21
N LEU A 171 -1.94 0.88 13.09
CA LEU A 171 -2.90 1.90 13.51
C LEU A 171 -2.59 2.34 14.94
N ALA A 172 -2.46 3.65 15.14
CA ALA A 172 -2.21 4.27 16.43
C ALA A 172 -3.07 5.52 16.63
N THR A 173 -3.56 5.72 17.84
CA THR A 173 -4.27 6.93 18.29
C THR A 173 -3.73 7.32 19.67
N PRO A 174 -3.63 8.62 20.00
CA PRO A 174 -3.30 9.07 21.35
C PRO A 174 -4.45 8.85 22.35
N ILE A 175 -5.68 8.62 21.87
CA ILE A 175 -6.83 8.36 22.75
C ILE A 175 -6.67 6.99 23.42
N GLN A 176 -6.81 6.98 24.74
CA GLN A 176 -6.84 5.75 25.55
C GLN A 176 -8.27 5.24 25.72
N GLY A 177 -8.42 3.94 25.94
CA GLY A 177 -9.73 3.31 26.19
C GLY A 177 -10.58 3.03 24.95
N VAL A 178 -10.06 3.30 23.75
CA VAL A 178 -10.71 2.89 22.49
C VAL A 178 -10.21 1.50 22.11
N ASP A 179 -11.11 0.53 22.12
CA ASP A 179 -10.80 -0.83 21.66
C ASP A 179 -10.93 -0.93 20.14
N LEU A 180 -9.80 -0.78 19.47
CA LEU A 180 -9.71 -1.01 18.03
C LEU A 180 -9.49 -2.51 17.72
N TYR A 181 -8.96 -3.31 18.64
CA TYR A 181 -8.45 -4.66 18.33
C TYR A 181 -9.57 -5.69 18.22
N THR A 182 -10.45 -5.77 19.22
CA THR A 182 -11.53 -6.77 19.28
C THR A 182 -12.43 -6.80 18.04
N PRO A 183 -12.94 -5.66 17.53
CA PRO A 183 -13.78 -5.69 16.32
C PRO A 183 -13.03 -6.23 15.10
N ILE A 184 -11.76 -5.87 14.92
CA ILE A 184 -10.94 -6.38 13.82
C ILE A 184 -10.62 -7.87 13.97
N ALA A 185 -10.24 -8.29 15.17
CA ALA A 185 -9.96 -9.69 15.46
C ALA A 185 -11.20 -10.56 15.21
N THR A 186 -12.39 -10.07 15.54
CA THR A 186 -13.67 -10.73 15.28
C THR A 186 -13.93 -10.87 13.78
N GLU A 187 -13.76 -9.79 13.01
CA GLU A 187 -13.92 -9.81 11.55
C GLU A 187 -12.95 -10.78 10.87
N LEU A 188 -11.69 -10.78 11.33
CA LEU A 188 -10.64 -11.68 10.84
C LEU A 188 -10.72 -13.11 11.42
N ARG A 189 -11.69 -13.38 12.31
CA ARG A 189 -11.87 -14.68 13.00
C ARG A 189 -10.63 -15.14 13.77
N VAL A 190 -9.88 -14.20 14.32
CA VAL A 190 -8.73 -14.47 15.19
C VAL A 190 -9.26 -14.84 16.57
N PRO A 191 -8.79 -15.95 17.20
CA PRO A 191 -9.20 -16.29 18.56
C PRO A 191 -8.84 -15.17 19.54
N ILE A 192 -9.84 -14.66 20.26
CA ILE A 192 -9.68 -13.61 21.26
C ILE A 192 -9.59 -14.28 22.62
N VAL A 193 -8.46 -14.13 23.31
CA VAL A 193 -8.27 -14.64 24.68
C VAL A 193 -8.76 -13.58 25.65
N ASN A 194 -9.90 -13.82 26.29
CA ASN A 194 -10.41 -12.95 27.35
C ASN A 194 -9.80 -13.39 28.69
N GLU A 195 -9.18 -12.46 29.43
CA GLU A 195 -8.80 -12.71 30.81
C GLU A 195 -10.06 -12.77 31.68
N VAL A 196 -10.39 -13.95 32.21
CA VAL A 196 -11.48 -14.11 33.17
C VAL A 196 -10.92 -13.77 34.55
N VAL A 197 -11.27 -12.59 35.07
CA VAL A 197 -10.98 -12.25 36.46
C VAL A 197 -11.97 -13.01 37.34
N VAL A 198 -11.51 -14.08 37.98
CA VAL A 198 -12.29 -14.82 38.97
C VAL A 198 -12.32 -13.99 40.25
N THR A 199 -13.53 -13.61 40.70
CA THR A 199 -13.77 -12.91 41.97
C THR A 199 -13.87 -13.89 43.12
#